data_AF-A0A962T0I6-F1
#
_entry.id   AF-A0A962T0I6-F1
#
_cell.length_a   1.000
_cell.length_b   1.000
_cell.length_c   1.000
_cell.angle_alpha   90.00
_cell.angle_beta   90.00
_cell.angle_gamma   90.00
#
_symmetry.space_group_name_H-M   'P 1'
#
loop_
_entity.id
_entity.type
_entity.pdbx_description
1 polymer ?
#
loop_
_entity_poly.entity_id
_entity_poly.type
_entity_poly.pdbx_seq_one_letter_code
_entity_poly.pdbx_strand_id
1 'polypeptide(L)'
;ALYNHSGAILHAPCDRTDNAGALKQYCPRITLTATRERLLASAELGQKIAALLDIETPLPGITQGKPRPELAAIALLTLPNDVALTPEHLKVTAGWGHAGKGGVTMPGKGKAVSRALTDAEQPGLGAETLDIYLNAQCYWKNIPRPVWEFTLGGYQVIKKWLSYRELELLGRPLSADEALELTWIARRITALVLMRPMLDENYHTNSRYVSECSG
;
A
#
# COMPACT_ATOMS: atom_id res chain seq x y z
N ALA A 1 -12.11 9.46 -19.21
CA ALA A 1 -11.40 10.62 -18.61
C ALA A 1 -11.97 11.00 -17.24
N LEU A 2 -13.24 11.40 -17.15
CA LEU A 2 -13.87 11.85 -15.87
C LEU A 2 -13.73 10.85 -14.71
N TYR A 3 -14.03 9.56 -14.94
CA TYR A 3 -13.89 8.52 -13.91
C TYR A 3 -12.48 8.47 -13.30
N ASN A 4 -11.45 8.47 -14.16
CA ASN A 4 -10.06 8.42 -13.70
C ASN A 4 -9.64 9.73 -13.04
N HIS A 5 -10.09 10.87 -13.54
CA HIS A 5 -9.86 12.16 -12.90
C HIS A 5 -10.42 12.19 -11.46
N SER A 6 -11.65 11.70 -11.25
CA SER A 6 -12.21 11.54 -9.90
C SER A 6 -11.34 10.66 -9.02
N GLY A 7 -10.82 9.56 -9.55
CA GLY A 7 -9.87 8.70 -8.86
C GLY A 7 -8.59 9.44 -8.46
N ALA A 8 -8.02 10.26 -9.34
CA ALA A 8 -6.82 11.03 -9.01
C ALA A 8 -7.06 12.05 -7.87
N ILE A 9 -8.20 12.75 -7.89
CA ILE A 9 -8.54 13.74 -6.85
C ILE A 9 -8.75 13.06 -5.49
N LEU A 10 -9.55 11.99 -5.44
CA LEU A 10 -9.89 11.29 -4.18
C LEU A 10 -8.68 10.59 -3.53
N HIS A 11 -7.63 10.34 -4.29
CA HIS A 11 -6.40 9.73 -3.80
C HIS A 11 -5.32 10.76 -3.42
N ALA A 12 -5.57 12.07 -3.59
CA ALA A 12 -4.69 13.13 -3.11
C ALA A 12 -4.81 13.29 -1.56
N PRO A 13 -3.72 13.15 -0.79
CA PRO A 13 -3.75 13.40 0.65
C PRO A 13 -4.31 14.76 1.08
N CYS A 14 -4.02 15.83 0.32
CA CYS A 14 -4.53 17.17 0.59
C CYS A 14 -6.06 17.24 0.45
N ASP A 15 -6.64 16.65 -0.61
CA ASP A 15 -8.10 16.61 -0.79
C ASP A 15 -8.81 15.98 0.42
N ARG A 16 -8.27 14.86 0.92
CA ARG A 16 -8.81 14.17 2.09
C ARG A 16 -8.73 15.01 3.37
N THR A 17 -7.68 15.82 3.50
CA THR A 17 -7.46 16.67 4.68
C THR A 17 -8.39 17.88 4.64
N ASP A 18 -8.43 18.57 3.50
CA ASP A 18 -9.23 19.77 3.27
C ASP A 18 -10.74 19.48 3.36
N ASN A 19 -11.16 18.27 2.96
CA ASN A 19 -12.56 17.84 2.95
C ASN A 19 -12.94 16.84 4.06
N ALA A 20 -12.09 16.64 5.07
CA ALA A 20 -12.24 15.56 6.07
C ALA A 20 -13.60 15.54 6.80
N GLY A 21 -14.18 16.73 7.07
CA GLY A 21 -15.50 16.85 7.68
C GLY A 21 -16.63 16.42 6.75
N ALA A 22 -16.62 16.92 5.51
CA ALA A 22 -17.64 16.65 4.51
C ALA A 22 -17.64 15.17 4.07
N LEU A 23 -16.47 14.56 3.89
CA LEU A 23 -16.33 13.16 3.46
C LEU A 23 -16.95 12.15 4.43
N LYS A 24 -17.17 12.53 5.70
CA LYS A 24 -17.84 11.66 6.69
C LYS A 24 -19.36 11.70 6.60
N GLN A 25 -19.93 12.73 5.96
CA GLN A 25 -21.36 13.01 6.01
C GLN A 25 -22.01 13.01 4.61
N TYR A 26 -21.23 13.31 3.56
CA TYR A 26 -21.74 13.53 2.20
C TYR A 26 -20.88 12.81 1.16
N CYS A 27 -21.47 12.59 -0.01
CA CYS A 27 -20.71 12.13 -1.18
C CYS A 27 -19.61 13.15 -1.54
N PRO A 28 -18.41 12.68 -1.96
CA PRO A 28 -17.31 13.57 -2.32
C PRO A 28 -17.69 14.51 -3.46
N ARG A 29 -17.24 15.77 -3.37
CA ARG A 29 -17.35 16.75 -4.46
C ARG A 29 -16.03 16.81 -5.22
N ILE A 30 -16.06 16.48 -6.50
CA ILE A 30 -14.86 16.47 -7.34
C ILE A 30 -14.77 17.79 -8.09
N THR A 31 -13.66 18.50 -7.89
CA THR A 31 -13.38 19.74 -8.63
C THR A 31 -13.08 19.42 -10.08
N LEU A 32 -13.86 19.99 -11.02
CA LEU A 32 -13.58 19.85 -12.44
C LEU A 32 -12.42 20.75 -12.86
N THR A 33 -11.64 20.26 -13.81
CA THR A 33 -10.50 20.99 -14.37
C THR A 33 -10.97 22.06 -15.37
N ALA A 34 -10.32 23.23 -15.41
CA ALA A 34 -10.68 24.32 -16.32
C ALA A 34 -10.47 24.02 -17.82
N THR A 35 -9.60 23.06 -18.17
CA THR A 35 -9.27 22.73 -19.56
C THR A 35 -9.29 21.23 -19.81
N ARG A 36 -9.49 20.84 -21.08
CA ARG A 36 -9.46 19.42 -21.50
C ARG A 36 -8.10 18.79 -21.26
N GLU A 37 -7.03 19.55 -21.47
CA GLU A 37 -5.65 19.09 -21.32
C GLU A 37 -5.36 18.72 -19.86
N ARG A 38 -5.80 19.55 -18.91
CA ARG A 38 -5.67 19.28 -17.48
C ARG A 38 -6.52 18.08 -17.05
N LEU A 39 -7.73 17.94 -17.61
CA LEU A 39 -8.57 16.77 -17.35
C LEU A 39 -7.87 15.48 -17.76
N LEU A 40 -7.25 15.47 -18.94
CA LEU A 40 -6.55 14.29 -19.46
C LEU A 40 -5.31 13.97 -18.64
N ALA A 41 -4.49 14.97 -18.29
CA ALA A 41 -3.32 14.78 -17.41
C ALA A 41 -3.72 14.20 -16.04
N SER A 42 -4.80 14.72 -15.45
CA SER A 42 -5.33 14.17 -14.20
C SER A 42 -5.88 12.76 -14.37
N ALA A 43 -6.56 12.48 -15.49
CA ALA A 43 -7.07 11.16 -15.80
C ALA A 43 -5.94 10.12 -15.98
N GLU A 44 -4.77 10.49 -16.50
CA GLU A 44 -3.61 9.60 -16.57
C GLU A 44 -3.09 9.21 -15.18
N LEU A 45 -3.07 10.15 -14.22
CA LEU A 45 -2.75 9.82 -12.83
C LEU A 45 -3.76 8.83 -12.23
N GLY A 46 -5.05 9.04 -12.51
CA GLY A 46 -6.11 8.13 -12.09
C GLY A 46 -5.99 6.73 -12.68
N GLN A 47 -5.60 6.61 -13.96
CA GLN A 47 -5.34 5.32 -14.59
C GLN A 47 -4.19 4.57 -13.91
N LYS A 48 -3.11 5.28 -13.54
CA LYS A 48 -1.99 4.70 -12.79
C LYS A 48 -2.44 4.20 -11.43
N ILE A 49 -3.28 4.96 -10.71
CA ILE A 49 -3.87 4.51 -9.43
C ILE A 49 -4.73 3.26 -9.64
N ALA A 50 -5.64 3.27 -10.62
CA ALA A 50 -6.51 2.13 -10.90
C ALA A 50 -5.71 0.86 -11.20
N ALA A 51 -4.67 0.97 -12.03
CA ALA A 51 -3.76 -0.14 -12.32
C ALA A 51 -3.06 -0.66 -11.05
N LEU A 52 -2.62 0.23 -10.15
CA LEU A 52 -1.96 -0.14 -8.89
C LEU A 52 -2.91 -0.86 -7.92
N LEU A 53 -4.18 -0.48 -7.89
CA LEU A 53 -5.21 -1.08 -7.03
C LEU A 53 -5.74 -2.41 -7.57
N ASP A 54 -5.63 -2.65 -8.88
CA ASP A 54 -5.92 -3.94 -9.49
C ASP A 54 -4.81 -4.96 -9.19
N ILE A 55 -5.08 -5.84 -8.23
CA ILE A 55 -4.14 -6.89 -7.81
C ILE A 55 -4.10 -8.08 -8.77
N GLU A 56 -5.10 -8.24 -9.64
CA GLU A 56 -5.24 -9.39 -10.53
C GLU A 56 -4.40 -9.22 -11.80
N THR A 57 -4.18 -7.96 -12.22
CA THR A 57 -3.37 -7.66 -13.41
C THR A 57 -1.90 -7.46 -13.04
N PRO A 58 -0.96 -8.28 -13.57
CA PRO A 58 0.46 -8.06 -13.38
C PRO A 58 0.91 -6.70 -13.95
N LEU A 59 1.78 -6.00 -13.22
CA LEU A 59 2.28 -4.69 -13.61
C LEU A 59 3.79 -4.73 -13.88
N PRO A 60 4.24 -4.47 -15.13
CA PRO A 60 5.65 -4.38 -15.47
C PRO A 60 6.40 -3.40 -14.58
N GLY A 61 7.55 -3.82 -14.05
CA GLY A 61 8.37 -3.00 -13.18
C GLY A 61 7.87 -2.87 -11.74
N ILE A 62 6.76 -3.52 -11.38
CA ILE A 62 6.22 -3.53 -10.01
C ILE A 62 6.04 -4.97 -9.52
N THR A 63 5.16 -5.72 -10.18
CA THR A 63 4.83 -7.12 -9.86
C THR A 63 5.23 -8.09 -10.97
N GLN A 64 5.55 -7.60 -12.17
CA GLN A 64 6.00 -8.39 -13.30
C GLN A 64 7.38 -7.95 -13.80
N GLY A 65 8.24 -8.93 -14.08
CA GLY A 65 9.59 -8.68 -14.58
C GLY A 65 10.52 -8.08 -13.53
N LYS A 66 11.57 -7.38 -13.99
CA LYS A 66 12.52 -6.71 -13.09
C LYS A 66 11.84 -5.51 -12.42
N PRO A 67 11.72 -5.46 -11.08
CA PRO A 67 11.12 -4.31 -10.40
C PRO A 67 11.97 -3.05 -10.64
N ARG A 68 11.30 -1.90 -10.67
CA ARG A 68 11.98 -0.60 -10.70
C ARG A 68 12.96 -0.48 -9.53
N PRO A 69 14.11 0.21 -9.69
CA PRO A 69 15.15 0.27 -8.66
C PRO A 69 14.62 0.69 -7.28
N GLU A 70 13.74 1.69 -7.24
CA GLU A 70 13.12 2.21 -6.01
C GLU A 70 12.15 1.24 -5.34
N LEU A 71 11.74 0.15 -6.01
CA LEU A 71 10.83 -0.87 -5.48
C LEU A 71 11.54 -2.21 -5.23
N ALA A 72 12.77 -2.38 -5.73
CA ALA A 72 13.47 -3.65 -5.74
C ALA A 72 13.69 -4.20 -4.33
N ALA A 73 14.05 -3.32 -3.38
CA ALA A 73 14.34 -3.66 -1.99
C ALA A 73 13.10 -3.72 -1.09
N ILE A 74 11.90 -3.43 -1.59
CA ILE A 74 10.68 -3.39 -0.77
C ILE A 74 10.22 -4.81 -0.43
N ALA A 75 9.99 -5.05 0.86
CA ALA A 75 9.40 -6.27 1.40
C ALA A 75 10.13 -7.55 0.93
N LEU A 76 11.46 -7.59 0.98
CA LEU A 76 12.20 -8.79 0.60
C LEU A 76 12.08 -9.86 1.69
N LEU A 77 11.57 -11.04 1.33
CA LEU A 77 11.52 -12.18 2.24
C LEU A 77 12.96 -12.57 2.63
N THR A 78 13.25 -12.48 3.92
CA THR A 78 14.57 -12.75 4.49
C THR A 78 14.49 -14.01 5.35
N LEU A 79 15.43 -14.92 5.13
CA LEU A 79 15.59 -16.19 5.86
C LEU A 79 16.91 -16.18 6.63
N PRO A 80 17.07 -17.03 7.67
CA PRO A 80 18.35 -17.23 8.33
C PRO A 80 19.39 -17.88 7.38
N ASN A 81 20.64 -17.40 7.43
CA ASN A 81 21.86 -18.09 6.95
C ASN A 81 21.75 -18.85 5.61
N ASP A 82 21.42 -18.15 4.51
CA ASP A 82 21.43 -18.68 3.13
C ASP A 82 20.77 -20.07 2.95
N VAL A 83 19.79 -20.39 3.78
CA VAL A 83 19.06 -21.66 3.69
C VAL A 83 18.07 -21.63 2.53
N ALA A 84 17.85 -22.78 1.91
CA ALA A 84 16.80 -22.94 0.91
C ALA A 84 15.42 -22.72 1.54
N LEU A 85 14.54 -22.01 0.82
CA LEU A 85 13.16 -21.79 1.24
C LEU A 85 12.41 -23.12 1.32
N THR A 86 11.69 -23.33 2.42
CA THR A 86 10.85 -24.52 2.67
C THR A 86 9.52 -24.07 3.27
N PRO A 87 8.47 -24.93 3.26
CA PRO A 87 7.19 -24.58 3.88
C PRO A 87 7.28 -24.18 5.36
N GLU A 88 8.28 -24.67 6.11
CA GLU A 88 8.43 -24.31 7.53
C GLU A 88 8.81 -22.86 7.75
N HIS A 89 9.59 -22.29 6.83
CA HIS A 89 9.93 -20.87 6.84
C HIS A 89 8.71 -19.98 6.58
N LEU A 90 7.67 -20.51 5.92
CA LEU A 90 6.46 -19.80 5.50
C LEU A 90 5.27 -19.98 6.45
N LYS A 91 5.48 -20.61 7.61
CA LYS A 91 4.50 -20.62 8.70
C LYS A 91 4.35 -19.21 9.28
N VAL A 92 3.14 -18.67 9.26
CA VAL A 92 2.82 -17.42 9.95
C VAL A 92 2.44 -17.76 11.39
N THR A 93 3.33 -17.44 12.33
CA THR A 93 3.17 -17.73 13.77
C THR A 93 3.52 -16.53 14.65
N ALA A 94 3.61 -15.34 14.06
CA ALA A 94 3.95 -14.10 14.75
C ALA A 94 2.75 -13.44 15.46
N GLY A 95 1.57 -14.06 15.45
CA GLY A 95 0.40 -13.61 16.21
C GLY A 95 -0.34 -12.44 15.55
N TRP A 96 -0.52 -12.46 14.22
CA TRP A 96 -1.25 -11.47 13.44
C TRP A 96 -2.77 -11.63 13.53
N GLY A 97 -3.26 -12.83 13.81
CA GLY A 97 -4.69 -13.08 14.01
C GLY A 97 -4.98 -14.34 14.82
N HIS A 98 -6.19 -14.41 15.37
CA HIS A 98 -6.64 -15.53 16.22
C HIS A 98 -8.12 -15.83 15.96
N ALA A 99 -8.56 -17.04 16.29
CA ALA A 99 -9.97 -17.42 16.21
C ALA A 99 -10.77 -16.76 17.35
N GLY A 100 -11.76 -15.95 16.98
CA GLY A 100 -12.76 -15.39 17.88
C GLY A 100 -13.99 -16.29 18.00
N LYS A 101 -14.97 -15.82 18.79
CA LYS A 101 -16.27 -16.51 18.91
C LYS A 101 -16.93 -16.63 17.54
N GLY A 102 -17.49 -17.80 17.26
CA GLY A 102 -18.20 -18.07 15.99
C GLY A 102 -17.31 -18.11 14.75
N GLY A 103 -16.00 -18.32 14.90
CA GLY A 103 -15.07 -18.42 13.76
C GLY A 103 -14.64 -17.07 13.17
N VAL A 104 -15.00 -15.95 13.80
CA VAL A 104 -14.57 -14.61 13.37
C VAL A 104 -13.07 -14.45 13.61
N THR A 105 -12.33 -13.99 12.60
CA THR A 105 -10.90 -13.64 12.76
C THR A 105 -10.75 -12.37 13.57
N MET A 106 -10.07 -12.47 14.72
CA MET A 106 -9.71 -11.33 15.56
C MET A 106 -8.28 -10.85 15.22
N PRO A 107 -8.06 -9.54 15.04
CA PRO A 107 -6.73 -9.03 14.73
C PRO A 107 -5.81 -9.11 15.95
N GLY A 108 -4.60 -9.63 15.73
CA GLY A 108 -3.55 -9.69 16.72
C GLY A 108 -2.59 -8.50 16.67
N LYS A 109 -1.63 -8.48 17.60
CA LYS A 109 -0.55 -7.48 17.62
C LYS A 109 0.46 -7.72 16.50
N GLY A 110 0.78 -9.00 16.24
CA GLY A 110 1.86 -9.40 15.36
C GLY A 110 3.24 -8.99 15.88
N LYS A 111 4.25 -9.10 15.00
CA LYS A 111 5.61 -8.64 15.25
C LYS A 111 6.12 -7.80 14.08
N ALA A 112 6.05 -6.49 14.23
CA ALA A 112 6.69 -5.50 13.37
C ALA A 112 7.82 -4.83 14.15
N VAL A 113 9.05 -4.87 13.62
CA VAL A 113 10.22 -4.26 14.25
C VAL A 113 10.62 -3.03 13.45
N SER A 114 10.62 -1.86 14.12
CA SER A 114 11.14 -0.62 13.55
C SER A 114 12.67 -0.60 13.66
N ARG A 115 13.34 -0.15 12.62
CA ARG A 115 14.79 0.08 12.60
C ARG A 115 15.15 1.24 11.67
N ALA A 116 16.37 1.73 11.82
CA ALA A 116 16.93 2.70 10.88
C ALA A 116 16.97 2.12 9.46
N LEU A 117 16.66 2.98 8.49
CA LEU A 117 16.85 2.72 7.08
C LEU A 117 18.35 2.68 6.76
N THR A 118 18.77 1.75 5.91
CA THR A 118 20.16 1.70 5.40
C THR A 118 20.27 2.40 4.05
N ASP A 119 21.48 2.85 3.68
CA ASP A 119 21.70 3.58 2.42
C ASP A 119 21.34 2.78 1.16
N ALA A 120 21.40 1.44 1.25
CA ALA A 120 21.01 0.53 0.17
C ALA A 120 19.49 0.39 0.00
N GLU A 121 18.68 0.85 0.97
CA GLU A 121 17.23 0.69 0.99
C GLU A 121 16.53 1.94 0.45
N GLN A 122 16.19 1.90 -0.84
CA GLN A 122 15.37 2.91 -1.51
C GLN A 122 13.87 2.53 -1.48
N PRO A 123 12.92 3.49 -1.57
CA PRO A 123 13.08 4.92 -1.89
C PRO A 123 13.34 5.84 -0.69
N GLY A 124 13.55 5.28 0.51
CA GLY A 124 13.75 6.08 1.72
C GLY A 124 12.57 6.98 2.09
N LEU A 125 11.40 6.39 2.31
CA LEU A 125 10.17 7.09 2.71
C LEU A 125 10.15 7.42 4.22
N GLY A 126 11.27 7.93 4.73
CA GLY A 126 11.52 8.23 6.15
C GLY A 126 12.88 7.72 6.64
N ALA A 127 13.25 8.10 7.86
CA ALA A 127 14.50 7.66 8.50
C ALA A 127 14.46 6.20 9.00
N GLU A 128 13.26 5.63 9.10
CA GLU A 128 13.04 4.27 9.60
C GLU A 128 12.23 3.43 8.61
N THR A 129 12.45 2.12 8.70
CA THR A 129 11.64 1.11 8.02
C THR A 129 11.26 -0.01 9.00
N LEU A 130 10.26 -0.80 8.64
CA LEU A 130 9.83 -1.94 9.42
C LEU A 130 10.25 -3.26 8.76
N ASP A 131 10.63 -4.21 9.61
CA ASP A 131 10.76 -5.61 9.27
C ASP A 131 9.55 -6.35 9.87
N ILE A 132 8.77 -7.01 9.01
CA ILE A 132 7.48 -7.62 9.36
C ILE A 132 7.64 -9.14 9.43
N TYR A 133 7.57 -9.68 10.63
CA TYR A 133 7.87 -11.09 10.88
C TYR A 133 6.69 -12.00 10.51
N LEU A 134 7.01 -13.10 9.81
CA LEU A 134 6.11 -14.23 9.65
C LEU A 134 6.14 -15.09 10.91
N ASN A 135 7.34 -15.36 11.42
CA ASN A 135 7.62 -16.22 12.58
C ASN A 135 8.91 -15.74 13.27
N ALA A 136 9.52 -16.57 14.13
CA ALA A 136 10.73 -16.19 14.86
C ALA A 136 11.96 -15.96 13.96
N GLN A 137 11.99 -16.57 12.77
CA GLN A 137 13.16 -16.67 11.90
C GLN A 137 13.02 -15.87 10.60
N CYS A 138 11.81 -15.82 10.04
CA CYS A 138 11.57 -15.26 8.72
C CYS A 138 10.73 -13.99 8.80
N TYR A 139 11.07 -13.01 7.97
CA TYR A 139 10.41 -11.71 7.92
C TYR A 139 10.50 -11.10 6.52
N TRP A 140 9.57 -10.21 6.19
CA TRP A 140 9.72 -9.29 5.06
C TRP A 140 10.50 -8.06 5.53
N LYS A 141 11.67 -7.86 4.93
CA LYS A 141 12.58 -6.77 5.23
C LYS A 141 12.17 -5.50 4.48
N ASN A 142 12.39 -4.34 5.08
CA ASN A 142 12.29 -3.03 4.42
C ASN A 142 10.87 -2.71 3.92
N ILE A 143 9.90 -2.66 4.84
CA ILE A 143 8.57 -2.09 4.61
C ILE A 143 8.52 -0.68 5.20
N PRO A 144 8.53 0.39 4.38
CA PRO A 144 8.53 1.74 4.88
C PRO A 144 7.30 2.07 5.73
N ARG A 145 7.44 2.98 6.70
CA ARG A 145 6.35 3.34 7.61
C ARG A 145 5.05 3.77 6.90
N PRO A 146 5.07 4.64 5.86
CA PRO A 146 3.85 5.01 5.14
C PRO A 146 3.20 3.86 4.37
N VAL A 147 3.95 2.80 4.05
CA VAL A 147 3.47 1.59 3.38
C VAL A 147 2.82 0.67 4.40
N TRP A 148 3.46 0.49 5.56
CA TRP A 148 2.88 -0.24 6.68
C TRP A 148 1.57 0.40 7.13
N GLU A 149 1.53 1.71 7.34
CA GLU A 149 0.37 2.48 7.83
C GLU A 149 -0.70 2.71 6.76
N PHE A 150 -0.51 2.23 5.53
CA PHE A 150 -1.48 2.41 4.47
C PHE A 150 -2.80 1.70 4.77
N THR A 151 -3.90 2.45 4.69
CA THR A 151 -5.25 1.95 4.99
C THR A 151 -6.18 2.04 3.79
N LEU A 152 -7.00 1.01 3.59
CA LEU A 152 -8.17 1.02 2.69
C LEU A 152 -9.39 0.49 3.45
N GLY A 153 -10.54 1.15 3.29
CA GLY A 153 -11.78 0.76 3.98
C GLY A 153 -11.67 0.79 5.52
N GLY A 154 -10.77 1.61 6.07
CA GLY A 154 -10.51 1.69 7.52
C GLY A 154 -9.57 0.62 8.07
N TYR A 155 -9.05 -0.28 7.24
CA TYR A 155 -8.13 -1.34 7.65
C TYR A 155 -6.72 -1.08 7.14
N GLN A 156 -5.72 -1.33 7.99
CA GLN A 156 -4.32 -1.41 7.58
C GLN A 156 -4.11 -2.64 6.69
N VAL A 157 -3.77 -2.42 5.41
CA VAL A 157 -3.87 -3.45 4.36
C VAL A 157 -3.00 -4.67 4.66
N ILE A 158 -1.71 -4.47 4.90
CA ILE A 158 -0.75 -5.57 5.14
C ILE A 158 -1.11 -6.34 6.42
N LYS A 159 -1.40 -5.62 7.52
CA LYS A 159 -1.78 -6.24 8.80
C LYS A 159 -3.07 -7.05 8.68
N LYS A 160 -4.07 -6.54 7.96
CA LYS A 160 -5.33 -7.25 7.72
C LYS A 160 -5.09 -8.51 6.88
N TRP A 161 -4.28 -8.42 5.83
CA TRP A 161 -3.91 -9.58 5.01
C TRP A 161 -3.25 -10.69 5.83
N LEU A 162 -2.33 -10.33 6.74
CA LEU A 162 -1.65 -11.27 7.64
C LEU A 162 -2.59 -11.89 8.67
N SER A 163 -3.58 -11.14 9.18
CA SER A 163 -4.49 -11.63 10.23
C SER A 163 -5.30 -12.87 9.85
N TYR A 164 -5.58 -13.08 8.57
CA TYR A 164 -6.30 -14.27 8.07
C TYR A 164 -5.37 -15.45 7.78
N ARG A 165 -4.06 -15.24 7.86
CA ARG A 165 -3.04 -16.17 7.39
C ARG A 165 -2.19 -16.75 8.50
N GLU A 166 -2.54 -16.48 9.76
CA GLU A 166 -1.95 -17.18 10.90
C GLU A 166 -2.11 -18.69 10.71
N LEU A 167 -1.08 -19.47 11.02
CA LEU A 167 -1.05 -20.93 10.79
C LEU A 167 -2.26 -21.63 11.42
N GLU A 168 -2.66 -21.23 12.63
CA GLU A 168 -3.81 -21.79 13.33
C GLU A 168 -5.16 -21.48 12.66
N LEU A 169 -5.23 -20.38 11.89
CA LEU A 169 -6.43 -19.97 11.15
C LEU A 169 -6.44 -20.54 9.72
N LEU A 170 -5.30 -20.53 9.06
CA LEU A 170 -5.14 -20.98 7.68
C LEU A 170 -5.03 -22.50 7.57
N GLY A 171 -4.57 -23.18 8.63
CA GLY A 171 -4.37 -24.63 8.70
C GLY A 171 -3.16 -25.15 7.92
N ARG A 172 -2.36 -24.26 7.31
CA ARG A 172 -1.16 -24.59 6.53
C ARG A 172 -0.18 -23.41 6.50
N PRO A 173 1.10 -23.65 6.15
CA PRO A 173 2.00 -22.56 5.78
C PRO A 173 1.51 -21.80 4.53
N LEU A 174 2.07 -20.61 4.31
CA LEU A 174 1.89 -19.92 3.03
C LEU A 174 2.53 -20.71 1.89
N SER A 175 1.97 -20.61 0.69
CA SER A 175 2.71 -20.96 -0.52
C SER A 175 3.78 -19.91 -0.82
N ALA A 176 4.76 -20.27 -1.66
CA ALA A 176 5.76 -19.31 -2.12
C ALA A 176 5.12 -18.11 -2.85
N ASP A 177 4.09 -18.38 -3.65
CA ASP A 177 3.32 -17.35 -4.35
C ASP A 177 2.62 -16.42 -3.36
N GLU A 178 1.95 -16.94 -2.31
CA GLU A 178 1.34 -16.09 -1.28
C GLU A 178 2.36 -15.24 -0.53
N ALA A 179 3.57 -15.77 -0.29
CA ALA A 179 4.63 -14.98 0.33
C ALA A 179 5.15 -13.87 -0.60
N LEU A 180 5.18 -14.13 -1.91
CA LEU A 180 5.52 -13.16 -2.94
C LEU A 180 4.41 -12.12 -3.14
N GLU A 181 3.15 -12.50 -2.99
CA GLU A 181 2.00 -11.58 -3.07
C GLU A 181 2.09 -10.45 -2.05
N LEU A 182 2.56 -10.71 -0.82
CA LEU A 182 2.77 -9.63 0.15
C LEU A 182 3.83 -8.64 -0.34
N THR A 183 4.92 -9.13 -0.93
CA THR A 183 5.94 -8.27 -1.56
C THR A 183 5.34 -7.41 -2.65
N TRP A 184 4.47 -7.97 -3.49
CA TRP A 184 3.77 -7.26 -4.55
C TRP A 184 2.78 -6.22 -4.02
N ILE A 185 2.00 -6.55 -2.99
CA ILE A 185 1.12 -5.61 -2.29
C ILE A 185 1.94 -4.43 -1.73
N ALA A 186 3.05 -4.72 -1.04
CA ALA A 186 3.91 -3.68 -0.48
C ALA A 186 4.53 -2.78 -1.57
N ARG A 187 4.95 -3.34 -2.71
CA ARG A 187 5.45 -2.57 -3.86
C ARG A 187 4.38 -1.70 -4.51
N ARG A 188 3.15 -2.22 -4.68
CA ARG A 188 2.01 -1.44 -5.19
C ARG A 188 1.68 -0.27 -4.27
N ILE A 189 1.61 -0.52 -2.96
CA ILE A 189 1.38 0.54 -1.96
C ILE A 189 2.54 1.55 -1.98
N THR A 190 3.79 1.10 -2.08
CA THR A 190 4.95 2.00 -2.20
C THR A 190 4.83 2.90 -3.42
N ALA A 191 4.45 2.35 -4.58
CA ALA A 191 4.20 3.14 -5.78
C ALA A 191 3.06 4.15 -5.59
N LEU A 192 1.97 3.78 -4.92
CA LEU A 192 0.89 4.73 -4.56
C LEU A 192 1.39 5.84 -3.63
N VAL A 193 2.21 5.51 -2.63
CA VAL A 193 2.80 6.51 -1.71
C VAL A 193 3.70 7.49 -2.47
N LEU A 194 4.52 7.00 -3.39
CA LEU A 194 5.39 7.84 -4.23
C LEU A 194 4.62 8.77 -5.17
N MET A 195 3.37 8.43 -5.51
CA MET A 195 2.50 9.31 -6.30
C MET A 195 1.87 10.45 -5.50
N ARG A 196 1.93 10.45 -4.16
CA ARG A 196 1.25 11.46 -3.34
C ARG A 196 1.59 12.91 -3.73
N PRO A 197 2.87 13.32 -3.89
CA PRO A 197 3.19 14.71 -4.23
C PRO A 197 2.57 15.18 -5.55
N MET A 198 2.61 14.33 -6.60
CA MET A 198 2.01 14.67 -7.90
C MET A 198 0.47 14.68 -7.85
N LEU A 199 -0.15 13.88 -6.97
CA LEU A 199 -1.59 13.90 -6.75
C LEU A 199 -2.03 15.17 -6.01
N ASP A 200 -1.27 15.60 -5.00
CA ASP A 200 -1.51 16.85 -4.27
C ASP A 200 -1.32 18.07 -5.19
N GLU A 201 -0.27 18.09 -6.02
CA GLU A 201 -0.08 19.14 -7.02
C GLU A 201 -1.24 19.19 -8.04
N ASN A 202 -1.67 18.02 -8.52
CA ASN A 202 -2.83 17.91 -9.40
C ASN A 202 -4.10 18.42 -8.72
N TYR A 203 -4.32 18.09 -7.44
CA TYR A 203 -5.46 18.59 -6.68
C TYR A 203 -5.42 20.11 -6.56
N HIS A 204 -4.33 20.69 -6.05
CA HIS A 204 -4.21 22.13 -5.84
C HIS A 204 -4.38 22.95 -7.13
N THR A 205 -3.82 22.46 -8.24
CA THR A 205 -3.95 23.13 -9.55
C THR A 205 -5.42 23.20 -10.01
N ASN A 206 -6.24 22.20 -9.64
CA ASN A 206 -7.66 22.19 -9.98
C ASN A 206 -8.52 22.97 -8.96
N SER A 207 -8.13 23.00 -7.69
CA SER A 207 -8.87 23.72 -6.64
C SER A 207 -8.68 25.24 -6.68
N ARG A 208 -7.49 25.75 -7.03
CA ARG A 208 -7.19 27.20 -7.09
C ARG A 208 -8.05 27.96 -8.09
N TYR A 209 -8.50 27.31 -9.16
CA TYR A 209 -9.36 27.94 -10.17
C TYR A 209 -10.79 28.17 -9.69
N VAL A 210 -11.30 27.38 -8.73
CA VAL A 210 -12.65 27.57 -8.20
C VAL A 210 -12.73 28.81 -7.31
N SER A 211 -11.66 29.14 -6.57
CA SER A 211 -11.61 30.36 -5.75
C SER A 211 -11.55 31.64 -6.58
N GLU A 212 -10.93 31.62 -7.76
CA GLU A 212 -10.78 32.82 -8.62
C GLU A 212 -12.04 33.13 -9.45
N CYS A 213 -12.85 32.12 -9.79
CA CYS A 213 -14.13 32.33 -10.50
C CYS A 213 -15.32 32.62 -9.58
N SER A 214 -15.15 32.55 -8.26
CA SER A 214 -16.21 32.79 -7.26
C SER A 214 -16.13 34.18 -6.61
N GLY A 215 -15.26 35.06 -7.11
CA GLY A 215 -15.05 36.43 -6.63
C GLY A 215 -15.59 37.48 -7.58
#